data_AF-A0A963UKJ1-F1
#
_entry.id   AF-A0A963UKJ1-F1
#
_cell.length_a   1.000
_cell.length_b   1.000
_cell.length_c   1.000
_cell.angle_alpha   90.00
_cell.angle_beta   90.00
_cell.angle_gamma   90.00
#
_symmetry.space_group_name_H-M   'P 1'
#
loop_
_entity.id
_entity.type
_entity.pdbx_description
1 polymer ?
#
loop_
_entity_poly.entity_id
_entity_poly.type
_entity_poly.pdbx_seq_one_letter_code
_entity_poly.pdbx_strand_id
1 'polypeptide(L)'
;TTDRGAAALNDYARSNDPFTRVGRQQVAVEVSSIIRASPDSFRVAWSERHYENGQLSTTERWTAILTIVIQTPRDAERLRANPLGIYVNAINWSREMSQ
;
A
#
# COMPACT_ATOMS: atom_id res chain seq x y z
N THR A 1 -8.83 2.72 -13.58
CA THR A 1 -8.18 1.52 -12.99
C THR A 1 -7.57 0.74 -14.15
N THR A 2 -6.28 0.47 -14.13
CA THR A 2 -5.73 -0.55 -15.04
C THR A 2 -5.95 -1.89 -14.38
N ASP A 3 -6.67 -2.78 -15.05
CA ASP A 3 -7.23 -4.02 -14.50
C ASP A 3 -6.22 -4.99 -13.85
N ARG A 4 -4.91 -4.78 -14.05
CA ARG A 4 -3.85 -5.61 -13.46
C ARG A 4 -3.38 -5.15 -12.06
N GLY A 5 -3.41 -3.86 -11.76
CA GLY A 5 -2.98 -3.34 -10.45
C GLY A 5 -4.02 -3.59 -9.36
N ALA A 6 -5.29 -3.50 -9.73
CA ALA A 6 -6.41 -3.79 -8.85
C ALA A 6 -6.50 -5.28 -8.50
N ALA A 7 -6.10 -6.20 -9.40
CA ALA A 7 -6.14 -7.65 -9.14
C ALA A 7 -5.13 -8.08 -8.06
N ALA A 8 -3.87 -7.62 -8.15
CA ALA A 8 -2.84 -7.95 -7.14
C ALA A 8 -3.17 -7.40 -5.75
N LEU A 9 -3.77 -6.20 -5.68
CA LEU A 9 -4.21 -5.60 -4.41
C LEU A 9 -5.50 -6.28 -3.89
N ASN A 10 -6.45 -6.65 -4.76
CA ASN A 10 -7.67 -7.36 -4.38
C ASN A 10 -7.39 -8.78 -3.86
N ASP A 11 -6.44 -9.51 -4.43
CA ASP A 11 -6.17 -10.89 -4.02
C ASP A 11 -5.52 -10.95 -2.62
N TYR A 12 -4.74 -9.93 -2.24
CA TYR A 12 -4.28 -9.76 -0.87
C TYR A 12 -5.38 -9.24 0.07
N ALA A 13 -6.17 -8.25 -0.34
CA ALA A 13 -7.27 -7.69 0.47
C ALA A 13 -8.40 -8.71 0.74
N ARG A 14 -8.61 -9.68 -0.17
CA ARG A 14 -9.58 -10.77 0.02
C ARG A 14 -9.08 -11.89 0.92
N SER A 15 -7.76 -12.12 1.00
CA SER A 15 -7.17 -13.17 1.84
C SER A 15 -6.83 -12.70 3.26
N ASN A 16 -6.60 -11.39 3.44
CA ASN A 16 -6.40 -10.75 4.74
C ASN A 16 -7.49 -9.71 4.96
N ASP A 17 -8.74 -10.12 5.21
CA ASP A 17 -9.88 -9.19 5.41
C ASP A 17 -9.58 -8.22 6.57
N PRO A 18 -9.16 -6.98 6.28
CA PRO A 18 -8.74 -6.05 7.33
C PRO A 18 -9.94 -5.51 8.11
N PHE A 19 -11.16 -5.70 7.59
CA PHE A 19 -12.40 -5.19 8.16
C PHE A 19 -12.95 -6.08 9.27
N THR A 20 -12.59 -7.37 9.29
CA THR A 20 -12.97 -8.32 10.38
C THR A 20 -12.32 -8.00 11.73
N ARG A 21 -11.24 -7.21 11.72
CA ARG A 21 -10.44 -6.88 12.91
C ARG A 21 -10.59 -5.43 13.37
N VAL A 22 -11.40 -4.63 12.68
CA VAL A 22 -11.67 -3.23 13.01
C VAL A 22 -12.26 -3.15 14.43
N GLY A 23 -11.62 -2.37 15.30
CA GLY A 23 -12.00 -2.21 16.71
C GLY A 23 -11.28 -3.12 17.71
N ARG A 24 -10.53 -4.15 17.27
CA ARG A 24 -9.73 -5.03 18.15
C ARG A 24 -8.24 -4.87 17.96
N GLN A 25 -7.81 -4.66 16.71
CA GLN A 25 -6.42 -4.50 16.36
C GLN A 25 -6.22 -3.21 15.54
N GLN A 26 -5.26 -2.40 15.96
CA GLN A 26 -4.84 -1.19 15.26
C GLN A 26 -3.48 -1.43 14.61
N VAL A 27 -3.30 -0.96 13.38
CA VAL A 27 -2.00 -1.00 12.69
C VAL A 27 -1.60 0.43 12.37
N ALA A 28 -0.47 0.87 12.91
CA ALA A 28 0.14 2.15 12.58
C ALA A 28 1.24 1.93 11.54
N VAL A 29 1.16 2.64 10.40
CA VAL A 29 2.10 2.53 9.29
C VAL A 29 2.99 3.76 9.26
N GLU A 30 4.31 3.54 9.21
CA GLU A 30 5.32 4.61 9.10
C GLU A 30 6.21 4.35 7.89
N VAL A 31 6.08 5.18 6.86
CA VAL A 31 6.88 5.09 5.62
C VAL A 31 8.25 5.70 5.88
N SER A 32 9.30 4.88 5.78
CA SER A 32 10.68 5.28 6.04
C SER A 32 11.42 5.72 4.78
N SER A 33 11.09 5.18 3.61
CA SER A 33 11.71 5.59 2.35
C SER A 33 10.83 5.36 1.13
N ILE A 34 10.98 6.24 0.14
CA ILE A 34 10.43 6.08 -1.21
C ILE A 34 11.54 6.44 -2.19
N ILE A 35 11.96 5.46 -3.00
CA ILE A 35 13.07 5.61 -3.94
C ILE A 35 12.57 5.22 -5.32
N ARG A 36 12.75 6.10 -6.31
CA ARG A 36 12.43 5.80 -7.70
C ARG A 36 13.41 4.74 -8.25
N ALA A 37 12.89 3.60 -8.69
CA ALA A 37 13.67 2.50 -9.27
C ALA A 37 13.67 2.53 -10.81
N SER A 38 12.62 3.08 -11.43
CA SER A 38 12.50 3.34 -12.87
C SER A 38 11.58 4.55 -13.12
N PRO A 39 11.32 4.97 -14.39
CA PRO A 39 10.35 6.04 -14.66
C PRO A 39 8.95 5.79 -14.08
N ASP A 40 8.57 4.52 -13.96
CA ASP A 40 7.24 4.07 -13.53
C ASP A 40 7.27 3.23 -12.25
N SER A 41 8.43 2.89 -11.68
CA SER A 41 8.53 2.06 -10.47
C SER A 41 9.25 2.71 -9.29
N PHE A 42 8.82 2.34 -8.09
CA PHE A 42 9.27 2.89 -6.82
C PHE A 42 9.48 1.76 -5.82
N ARG A 43 10.64 1.77 -5.17
CA ARG A 43 10.86 0.99 -3.96
C ARG A 43 10.38 1.79 -2.77
N VAL A 44 9.58 1.16 -1.91
CA VAL A 44 9.06 1.77 -0.68
C VAL A 44 9.45 0.88 0.48
N ALA A 45 9.91 1.49 1.58
CA ALA A 45 10.08 0.79 2.85
C ALA A 45 9.21 1.45 3.91
N TRP A 46 8.60 0.64 4.76
CA TRP A 46 7.79 1.11 5.88
C TRP A 46 7.90 0.14 7.05
N SER A 47 7.52 0.63 8.23
CA SER A 47 7.28 -0.19 9.40
C SER A 47 5.81 -0.19 9.79
N GLU A 48 5.34 -1.32 10.30
CA GLU A 48 4.01 -1.50 10.84
C GLU A 48 4.10 -1.78 12.33
N ARG A 49 3.35 -1.03 13.13
CA ARG A 49 3.18 -1.27 14.57
C ARG A 49 1.76 -1.75 14.83
N HIS A 50 1.65 -2.97 15.31
CA HIS A 50 0.38 -3.63 15.60
C HIS A 50 0.06 -3.48 17.08
N TYR A 51 -1.13 -2.98 17.38
CA TYR A 51 -1.64 -2.81 18.73
C TYR A 51 -2.86 -3.69 18.93
N GLU A 52 -2.91 -4.41 20.05
CA GLU A 52 -4.06 -5.21 20.50
C GLU A 52 -4.49 -4.69 21.86
N ASN A 53 -5.77 -4.36 22.01
CA ASN A 53 -6.31 -3.77 23.25
C ASN A 53 -5.51 -2.55 23.75
N GLY A 54 -4.94 -1.76 22.84
CA GLY A 54 -4.14 -0.57 23.13
C GLY A 54 -2.66 -0.83 23.47
N GLN A 55 -2.22 -2.08 23.53
CA GLN A 55 -0.81 -2.44 23.79
C GLN A 55 -0.10 -2.84 22.49
N LEU A 56 1.17 -2.44 22.35
CA LEU A 56 2.00 -2.83 21.22
C LEU A 56 2.24 -4.35 21.27
N SER A 57 1.77 -5.05 20.25
CA SER A 57 1.89 -6.50 20.08
C SER A 57 3.12 -6.84 19.22
N THR A 58 3.23 -6.25 18.04
CA THR A 58 4.29 -6.57 17.06
C THR A 58 4.76 -5.33 16.32
N THR A 59 6.04 -5.30 15.97
CA THR A 59 6.59 -4.36 14.98
C THR A 59 7.15 -5.14 13.80
N GLU A 60 6.74 -4.77 12.59
CA GLU A 60 7.16 -5.41 11.35
C GLU A 60 7.78 -4.38 10.42
N ARG A 61 8.76 -4.80 9.62
CA ARG A 61 9.37 -3.98 8.59
C ARG A 61 9.09 -4.62 7.25
N TRP A 62 8.77 -3.77 6.28
CA TRP A 62 8.31 -4.19 4.97
C TRP A 62 9.02 -3.39 3.89
N THR A 63 9.25 -4.06 2.77
CA THR A 63 9.68 -3.41 1.53
C THR A 63 8.73 -3.77 0.41
N ALA A 64 8.46 -2.83 -0.48
CA ALA A 64 7.67 -3.03 -1.68
C ALA A 64 8.36 -2.46 -2.91
N ILE A 65 8.03 -3.02 -4.07
CA ILE A 65 8.18 -2.38 -5.37
C ILE A 65 6.79 -2.13 -5.93
N LEU A 66 6.49 -0.86 -6.18
CA LEU A 66 5.27 -0.37 -6.80
C LEU A 66 5.57 0.01 -8.25
N THR A 67 4.65 -0.29 -9.17
CA THR A 67 4.62 0.34 -10.49
C THR A 67 3.39 1.22 -10.59
N ILE A 68 3.54 2.44 -11.12
CA ILE A 68 2.44 3.38 -11.32
C ILE A 68 2.16 3.60 -12.80
N VAL A 69 0.95 4.07 -13.09
CA VAL A 69 0.59 4.68 -14.37
C VAL A 69 -0.05 6.04 -14.10
N ILE A 70 0.21 7.01 -14.99
CA ILE A 70 -0.42 8.33 -14.95
C ILE A 70 -1.55 8.35 -15.98
N GLN A 71 -2.77 8.60 -15.52
CA GLN A 71 -3.94 8.79 -16.35
C GLN A 71 -4.51 10.17 -16.09
N THR A 72 -4.26 11.10 -17.02
CA THR A 72 -4.76 12.48 -16.91
C THR A 72 -6.29 12.47 -16.77
N PRO A 73 -6.85 13.06 -15.69
CA PRO A 73 -8.30 13.09 -15.49
C PRO A 73 -8.97 13.91 -16.59
N ARG A 74 -10.10 13.40 -17.11
CA ARG A 74 -10.84 13.99 -18.24
C ARG A 74 -12.22 14.55 -17.86
N ASP A 75 -12.58 14.45 -16.59
CA ASP A 75 -13.84 14.93 -16.03
C ASP A 75 -13.61 15.47 -14.62
N ALA A 76 -14.56 16.30 -14.15
CA ALA A 76 -14.46 16.99 -12.88
C ALA A 76 -14.50 16.05 -11.67
N GLU A 77 -15.15 14.90 -11.79
CA GLU A 77 -15.25 13.93 -10.70
C GLU A 77 -13.90 13.25 -10.45
N ARG A 78 -13.26 12.74 -11.50
CA ARG A 78 -11.92 12.14 -11.44
C ARG A 78 -10.86 13.15 -11.03
N LEU A 79 -10.94 14.38 -11.54
CA LEU A 79 -10.01 15.45 -11.14
C LEU A 79 -10.11 15.74 -9.64
N ARG A 80 -11.32 15.75 -9.07
CA ARG A 80 -11.52 15.98 -7.63
C ARG A 80 -10.99 14.82 -6.78
N ALA A 81 -11.22 13.59 -7.20
CA ALA A 81 -10.81 12.40 -6.46
C ALA A 81 -9.30 12.14 -6.54
N ASN A 82 -8.68 12.41 -7.69
CA ASN A 82 -7.25 12.19 -7.94
C ASN A 82 -6.69 13.24 -8.92
N PRO A 83 -6.33 14.44 -8.43
CA PRO A 83 -5.87 15.55 -9.27
C PRO A 83 -4.62 15.22 -10.10
N LEU A 84 -3.76 14.32 -9.60
CA LEU A 84 -2.52 13.93 -10.26
C LEU A 84 -2.70 12.77 -11.24
N GLY A 85 -3.86 12.10 -11.22
CA GLY A 85 -4.13 10.94 -12.07
C GLY A 85 -3.18 9.77 -11.82
N ILE A 86 -2.61 9.63 -10.63
CA ILE A 86 -1.65 8.55 -10.31
C ILE A 86 -2.43 7.30 -9.89
N TYR A 87 -2.13 6.16 -10.52
CA TYR A 87 -2.70 4.87 -10.18
C TYR A 87 -1.61 3.83 -9.98
N VAL A 88 -1.79 2.95 -9.00
CA VAL A 88 -0.92 1.78 -8.83
C VAL A 88 -1.33 0.70 -9.85
N ASN A 89 -0.37 0.29 -10.68
CA ASN A 89 -0.55 -0.72 -11.73
C ASN A 89 0.02 -2.09 -11.33
N ALA A 90 0.98 -2.13 -10.42
CA ALA A 90 1.46 -3.36 -9.82
C ALA A 90 2.05 -3.06 -8.44
N ILE A 91 2.01 -4.05 -7.57
CA ILE A 91 2.65 -3.98 -6.26
C ILE A 91 3.13 -5.39 -5.88
N ASN A 92 4.34 -5.46 -5.34
CA ASN A 92 4.86 -6.65 -4.68
C ASN A 92 5.56 -6.19 -3.40
N TRP A 93 5.36 -6.89 -2.29
CA TRP A 93 6.03 -6.58 -1.03
C TRP A 93 6.44 -7.83 -0.27
N SER A 94 7.41 -7.65 0.60
CA SER A 94 7.91 -8.70 1.50
C SER A 94 8.26 -8.10 2.85
N ARG A 95 8.08 -8.92 3.89
CA ARG A 95 8.52 -8.60 5.25
C ARG A 95 10.03 -8.80 5.32
N GLU A 96 10.73 -7.84 5.90
CA GLU A 96 12.14 -7.99 6.24
C GLU A 96 12.27 -8.99 7.40
N MET A 97 13.07 -10.03 7.21
CA MET A 97 13.46 -10.90 8.32
C MET A 97 14.53 -10.18 9.14
N SER A 98 14.21 -9.89 10.40
CA SER A 98 15.23 -9.51 11.38
C SER A 98 16.17 -10.70 11.59
N GLN A 99 17.43 -10.56 11.20
CA GLN A 99 18.52 -11.47 11.60
C GLN A 99 18.82 -11.33 13.09
#